data_AF-A0A0L0VLV9-F1
#
_entry.id   AF-A0A0L0VLV9-F1
#
_cell.length_a   1.000
_cell.length_b   1.000
_cell.length_c   1.000
_cell.angle_alpha   90.00
_cell.angle_beta   90.00
_cell.angle_gamma   90.00
#
_symmetry.space_group_name_H-M   'P 1'
#
loop_
_entity.id
_entity.type
_entity.pdbx_description
1 polymer ?
#
loop_
_entity_poly.entity_id
_entity_poly.type
_entity_poly.pdbx_seq_one_letter_code
_entity_poly.pdbx_strand_id
1 'polypeptide(L)'
;MAATAKLQTFFSNIELTSYPGPQSSYQKLARQQTMTTIDSLPYYDRDLDVIPNLRQRIEREIELELKSTSPPPTSNLDQTTTHHPFLSEFPNLLASSARPSRLADRSDPNYQSNGSTDSLDIERFNIPYPDDHTSLEEWEKALSNAKSQLEHQRLRLINLDLIGKHGANHWKLSNFLVDQEISKVDKLVALCKDEIDDVNRRRKAHQTDVGDRLTDLAQKWQNLISTNISLEITNINLKMEVEALQQEAATLKQKLET
;
A
#
# COMPACT_ATOMS: atom_id res chain seq x y z
N MET A 1 15.51 46.40 -20.58
CA MET A 1 16.55 45.52 -20.00
C MET A 1 16.73 45.64 -18.47
N ALA A 2 16.00 46.52 -17.76
CA ALA A 2 16.08 46.60 -16.29
C ALA A 2 15.02 45.77 -15.53
N ALA A 3 13.97 45.29 -16.21
CA ALA A 3 12.90 44.49 -15.60
C ALA A 3 13.23 42.99 -15.55
N THR A 4 13.94 42.47 -16.55
CA THR A 4 14.41 41.06 -16.59
C THR A 4 15.50 40.77 -15.57
N ALA A 5 16.33 41.77 -15.24
CA ALA A 5 17.37 41.64 -14.21
C ALA A 5 16.81 41.58 -12.78
N LYS A 6 15.60 42.10 -12.52
CA LYS A 6 14.94 42.08 -11.20
C LYS A 6 14.22 40.76 -10.90
N LEU A 7 13.78 40.02 -11.92
CA LEU A 7 13.20 38.69 -11.74
C LEU A 7 14.27 37.62 -11.57
N GLN A 8 15.41 37.76 -12.25
CA GLN A 8 16.52 36.82 -12.12
C GLN A 8 17.27 36.93 -10.77
N THR A 9 17.20 38.10 -10.11
CA THR A 9 17.68 38.28 -8.72
C THR A 9 16.69 37.79 -7.67
N PHE A 10 15.41 37.59 -8.02
CA PHE A 10 14.42 37.05 -7.08
C PHE A 10 14.49 35.52 -6.98
N PHE A 11 14.89 34.84 -8.06
CA PHE A 11 15.03 33.38 -8.09
C PHE A 11 16.42 32.86 -7.67
N SER A 12 17.43 33.71 -7.54
CA SER A 12 18.79 33.32 -7.11
C SER A 12 19.02 33.38 -5.59
N ASN A 13 18.08 33.94 -4.82
CA ASN A 13 18.22 34.13 -3.36
C ASN A 13 17.39 33.15 -2.51
N ILE A 14 16.94 32.03 -3.10
CA ILE A 14 16.42 30.91 -2.31
C ILE A 14 17.62 30.04 -1.91
N GLU A 15 18.43 30.58 -0.99
CA GLU A 15 19.34 29.74 -0.21
C GLU A 15 18.47 28.78 0.61
N LEU A 16 18.78 27.48 0.51
CA LEU A 16 18.28 26.43 1.38
C LEU A 16 18.69 26.75 2.82
N THR A 17 17.90 27.56 3.51
CA THR A 17 17.97 27.67 4.96
C THR A 17 17.51 26.35 5.54
N SER A 18 18.49 25.47 5.80
CA SER A 18 18.36 24.34 6.71
C SER A 18 17.77 24.85 8.02
N TYR A 19 16.49 24.56 8.23
CA TYR A 19 15.89 24.70 9.56
C TYR A 19 16.52 23.61 10.44
N PRO A 20 17.18 23.96 11.55
CA PRO A 20 17.55 22.97 12.54
C PRO A 20 16.26 22.50 13.20
N GLY A 21 15.77 21.34 12.77
CA GLY A 21 14.70 20.64 13.47
C GLY A 21 15.10 20.43 14.94
N PRO A 22 14.14 20.38 15.87
CA PRO A 22 14.43 20.17 17.28
C PRO A 22 15.07 18.78 17.45
N GLN A 23 16.40 18.74 17.49
CA GLN A 23 17.12 17.59 18.00
C GLN A 23 16.99 17.58 19.52
N SER A 24 16.79 16.37 20.06
CA SER A 24 16.81 16.03 21.49
C SER A 24 15.50 16.23 22.27
N SER A 25 14.56 15.29 22.10
CA SER A 25 13.80 14.73 23.24
C SER A 25 13.08 13.39 22.96
N TYR A 26 13.06 12.87 21.74
CA TYR A 26 12.45 11.55 21.46
C TYR A 26 13.39 10.34 21.59
N GLN A 27 14.60 10.52 22.12
CA GLN A 27 15.49 9.42 22.52
C GLN A 27 15.25 9.04 23.98
N LYS A 28 14.05 8.57 24.31
CA LYS A 28 13.76 7.72 25.47
C LYS A 28 12.32 7.28 25.36
N LEU A 29 12.12 5.96 25.40
CA LEU A 29 10.88 5.21 25.12
C LEU A 29 10.72 4.71 23.69
N ALA A 30 11.83 4.39 23.01
CA ALA A 30 11.81 3.21 22.15
C ALA A 30 11.72 2.01 23.11
N ARG A 31 10.49 1.67 23.52
CA ARG A 31 10.20 0.33 24.04
C ARG A 31 10.74 -0.58 22.95
N GLN A 32 11.80 -1.32 23.25
CA GLN A 32 12.34 -2.35 22.37
C GLN A 32 11.20 -3.34 22.16
N GLN A 33 10.35 -3.06 21.17
CA GLN A 33 9.65 -4.11 20.48
C GLN A 33 10.78 -4.91 19.90
N THR A 34 11.15 -6.00 20.58
CA THR A 34 11.78 -7.13 19.92
C THR A 34 10.79 -7.50 18.83
N MET A 35 10.90 -6.90 17.65
CA MET A 35 10.28 -7.47 16.47
C MET A 35 10.91 -8.85 16.41
N THR A 36 10.15 -9.84 16.88
CA THR A 36 10.42 -11.24 16.64
C THR A 36 10.61 -11.30 15.14
N THR A 37 11.87 -11.40 14.72
CA THR A 37 12.20 -11.40 13.31
C THR A 37 11.72 -12.74 12.83
N ILE A 38 10.53 -12.75 12.23
CA ILE A 38 9.93 -13.95 11.66
C ILE A 38 10.79 -14.27 10.44
N ASP A 39 11.68 -15.24 10.59
CA ASP A 39 12.55 -15.69 9.52
C ASP A 39 11.77 -16.64 8.61
N SER A 40 11.60 -16.23 7.36
CA SER A 40 11.01 -17.05 6.30
C SER A 40 11.73 -16.71 5.01
N LEU A 41 12.01 -17.73 4.16
CA LEU A 41 12.81 -17.56 2.95
C LEU A 41 11.97 -17.81 1.69
N PRO A 42 11.06 -16.89 1.28
CA PRO A 42 10.19 -17.07 0.11
C PRO A 42 10.87 -17.46 -1.20
N TYR A 43 12.11 -17.00 -1.45
CA TYR A 43 12.84 -17.34 -2.68
C TYR A 43 13.56 -18.70 -2.63
N TYR A 44 13.66 -19.32 -1.45
CA TYR A 44 14.34 -20.60 -1.24
C TYR A 44 13.36 -21.72 -0.89
N ASP A 45 12.39 -21.44 -0.03
CA ASP A 45 11.38 -22.39 0.45
C ASP A 45 10.37 -22.71 -0.66
N ARG A 46 10.49 -23.89 -1.28
CA ARG A 46 9.60 -24.35 -2.36
C ARG A 46 8.56 -25.37 -1.90
N ASP A 47 8.45 -25.59 -0.60
CA ASP A 47 7.63 -26.65 -0.02
C ASP A 47 6.13 -26.50 -0.31
N LEU A 48 5.65 -25.25 -0.40
CA LEU A 48 4.27 -24.94 -0.80
C LEU A 48 3.95 -25.40 -2.24
N ASP A 49 4.95 -25.42 -3.12
CA ASP A 49 4.81 -25.86 -4.51
C ASP A 49 5.04 -27.37 -4.65
N VAL A 50 5.98 -27.93 -3.88
CA VAL A 50 6.38 -29.34 -3.95
C VAL A 50 5.38 -30.27 -3.26
N ILE A 51 4.82 -29.84 -2.12
CA ILE A 51 3.95 -30.68 -1.29
C ILE A 51 2.48 -30.35 -1.61
N PRO A 52 1.73 -31.25 -2.27
CA PRO A 52 0.33 -31.02 -2.57
C PRO A 52 -0.49 -30.88 -1.27
N ASN A 53 -1.46 -29.97 -1.27
CA ASN A 53 -2.36 -29.68 -0.13
C ASN A 53 -1.68 -29.10 1.12
N LEU A 54 -0.39 -28.75 1.09
CA LEU A 54 0.29 -28.14 2.24
C LEU A 54 -0.36 -26.80 2.64
N ARG A 55 -0.66 -25.96 1.65
CA ARG A 55 -1.35 -24.68 1.87
C ARG A 55 -2.70 -24.84 2.57
N GLN A 56 -3.52 -25.78 2.12
CA GLN A 56 -4.83 -26.05 2.74
C GLN A 56 -4.70 -26.57 4.17
N ARG A 57 -3.67 -27.38 4.45
CA ARG A 57 -3.38 -27.87 5.80
C ARG A 57 -2.97 -26.72 6.73
N ILE A 58 -2.09 -25.84 6.26
CA ILE A 58 -1.65 -24.65 7.00
C ILE A 58 -2.83 -23.73 7.28
N GLU A 59 -3.66 -23.45 6.28
CA GLU A 59 -4.84 -22.59 6.40
C GLU A 59 -5.84 -23.15 7.41
N ARG A 60 -6.08 -24.46 7.40
CA ARG A 60 -6.90 -25.13 8.43
C ARG A 60 -6.33 -24.96 9.83
N GLU A 61 -5.01 -25.11 9.99
CA GLU A 61 -4.36 -24.96 11.30
C GLU A 61 -4.48 -23.51 11.80
N ILE A 62 -4.28 -22.54 10.91
CA ILE A 62 -4.50 -21.11 11.20
C ILE A 62 -5.94 -20.88 11.62
N GLU A 63 -6.93 -21.46 10.95
CA GLU A 63 -8.32 -21.34 11.36
C GLU A 63 -8.60 -21.94 12.74
N LEU A 64 -7.98 -23.07 13.07
CA LEU A 64 -8.12 -23.71 14.38
C LEU A 64 -7.51 -22.84 15.48
N GLU A 65 -6.32 -22.29 15.25
CA GLU A 65 -5.67 -21.32 16.14
C GLU A 65 -6.49 -20.04 16.28
N LEU A 66 -7.05 -19.51 15.18
CA LEU A 66 -7.95 -18.36 15.20
C LEU A 66 -9.26 -18.64 15.97
N LYS A 67 -9.75 -19.88 15.97
CA LYS A 67 -10.93 -20.30 16.75
C LYS A 67 -10.59 -20.54 18.23
N SER A 68 -9.38 -21.03 18.52
CA SER A 68 -8.90 -21.32 19.87
C SER A 68 -8.47 -20.05 20.60
N THR A 69 -7.89 -19.09 19.88
CA THR A 69 -7.55 -17.78 20.41
C THR A 69 -8.83 -16.94 20.50
N SER A 70 -9.27 -16.62 21.72
CA SER A 70 -10.25 -15.55 21.92
C SER A 70 -9.70 -14.27 21.25
N PRO A 71 -10.54 -13.41 20.63
CA PRO A 71 -10.05 -12.19 20.01
C PRO A 71 -9.15 -11.44 20.99
N PRO A 72 -7.96 -10.97 20.56
CA PRO A 72 -7.03 -10.31 21.45
C PRO A 72 -7.74 -9.12 22.11
N PRO A 73 -7.44 -8.80 23.39
CA PRO A 73 -7.96 -7.58 24.01
C PRO A 73 -7.38 -6.39 23.24
N THR A 74 -8.13 -5.86 22.26
CA THR A 74 -8.17 -4.50 21.70
C THR A 74 -6.94 -3.60 21.88
N SER A 75 -5.73 -4.13 21.77
CA SER A 75 -4.47 -3.39 21.86
C SER A 75 -3.75 -3.33 20.51
N ASN A 76 -4.37 -3.92 19.47
CA ASN A 76 -3.96 -3.80 18.07
C ASN A 76 -5.10 -3.30 17.16
N LEU A 77 -6.19 -2.75 17.72
CA LEU A 77 -7.23 -2.08 16.92
C LEU A 77 -6.82 -0.68 16.46
N ASP A 78 -5.69 -0.16 16.96
CA ASP A 78 -5.05 1.05 16.44
C ASP A 78 -4.21 0.79 15.17
N GLN A 79 -4.04 -0.48 14.77
CA GLN A 79 -3.35 -0.86 13.53
C GLN A 79 -4.35 -1.16 12.41
N THR A 80 -5.34 -0.29 12.22
CA THR A 80 -5.76 0.04 10.86
C THR A 80 -4.66 0.87 10.19
N THR A 81 -3.43 0.34 10.12
CA THR A 81 -2.45 0.78 9.14
C THR A 81 -2.92 0.26 7.79
N THR A 82 -4.01 0.85 7.32
CA THR A 82 -4.33 0.97 5.92
C THR A 82 -3.08 1.58 5.29
N HIS A 83 -2.24 0.73 4.69
CA HIS A 83 -1.06 1.12 3.92
C HIS A 83 -1.45 1.84 2.62
N HIS A 84 -2.50 2.66 2.65
CA HIS A 84 -2.80 3.60 1.59
C HIS A 84 -2.18 4.94 2.03
N PRO A 85 -1.05 5.35 1.44
CA PRO A 85 -0.32 6.56 1.85
C PRO A 85 -1.20 7.83 1.84
N PHE A 86 -2.29 7.83 1.07
CA PHE A 86 -3.27 8.91 1.03
C PHE A 86 -4.23 9.02 2.22
N LEU A 87 -4.46 7.93 2.97
CA LEU A 87 -5.41 7.93 4.09
C LEU A 87 -4.73 8.24 5.44
N SER A 88 -3.42 8.01 5.52
CA SER A 88 -2.60 8.31 6.70
C SER A 88 -2.39 9.82 6.90
N GLU A 89 -2.39 10.58 5.81
CA GLU A 89 -2.19 12.04 5.83
C GLU A 89 -3.45 12.80 6.28
N PHE A 90 -4.61 12.14 6.27
CA PHE A 90 -5.89 12.73 6.66
C PHE A 90 -6.70 11.84 7.62
N PRO A 91 -6.24 11.62 8.85
CA PRO A 91 -6.99 10.86 9.87
C PRO A 91 -8.37 11.46 10.15
N ASN A 92 -8.56 12.76 9.87
CA ASN A 92 -9.82 13.46 10.01
C ASN A 92 -10.86 13.12 8.92
N LEU A 93 -10.51 12.43 7.83
CA LEU A 93 -11.51 12.03 6.81
C LEU A 93 -12.40 10.87 7.28
N LEU A 94 -11.88 9.99 8.14
CA LEU A 94 -12.64 8.88 8.73
C LEU A 94 -13.30 9.29 10.06
N ALA A 95 -12.66 10.15 10.84
CA ALA A 95 -13.19 10.63 12.11
C ALA A 95 -14.25 11.75 11.94
N SER A 96 -14.33 12.42 10.78
CA SER A 96 -15.37 13.43 10.56
C SER A 96 -16.70 12.79 10.16
N SER A 97 -17.43 12.25 11.14
CA SER A 97 -18.91 12.28 11.08
C SER A 97 -19.43 13.73 11.00
N ALA A 98 -18.56 14.70 11.31
CA ALA A 98 -18.80 16.13 11.33
C ALA A 98 -18.41 16.89 10.05
N ARG A 99 -18.16 16.23 8.91
CA ARG A 99 -18.42 16.92 7.64
C ARG A 99 -19.90 16.75 7.35
N PRO A 100 -20.74 17.80 7.51
CA PRO A 100 -21.83 17.89 6.56
C PRO A 100 -21.15 17.90 5.19
N SER A 101 -21.32 16.81 4.43
CA SER A 101 -21.38 16.98 2.98
C SER A 101 -22.26 18.22 2.78
N ARG A 102 -21.89 19.18 1.93
CA ARG A 102 -22.81 20.30 1.61
C ARG A 102 -24.23 19.82 1.29
N LEU A 103 -24.32 18.57 0.82
CA LEU A 103 -25.54 17.82 0.53
C LEU A 103 -26.31 17.28 1.76
N ALA A 104 -25.73 17.31 2.96
CA ALA A 104 -26.29 16.79 4.20
C ALA A 104 -26.69 17.90 5.19
N ASP A 105 -26.22 19.14 4.98
CA ASP A 105 -26.65 20.30 5.76
C ASP A 105 -28.05 20.73 5.31
N ARG A 106 -29.06 20.48 6.14
CA ARG A 106 -30.46 20.85 5.86
C ARG A 106 -30.69 22.36 5.78
N SER A 107 -29.69 23.17 6.17
CA SER A 107 -29.73 24.63 6.08
C SER A 107 -29.11 25.19 4.80
N ASP A 108 -28.45 24.36 3.97
CA ASP A 108 -27.93 24.79 2.67
C ASP A 108 -29.09 24.95 1.67
N PRO A 109 -29.20 26.07 0.94
CA PRO A 109 -30.21 26.25 -0.11
C PRO A 109 -30.11 25.22 -1.25
N ASN A 110 -29.01 24.47 -1.36
CA ASN A 110 -28.84 23.38 -2.33
C ASN A 110 -28.99 21.98 -1.71
N TYR A 111 -29.55 21.87 -0.50
CA TYR A 111 -29.80 20.59 0.16
C TYR A 111 -30.83 19.77 -0.65
N GLN A 112 -30.34 18.73 -1.30
CA GLN A 112 -31.20 17.76 -1.98
C GLN A 112 -31.56 16.65 -0.98
N SER A 113 -32.78 16.69 -0.47
CA SER A 113 -33.31 15.54 0.28
C SER A 113 -33.37 14.33 -0.65
N ASN A 114 -33.20 13.11 -0.12
CA ASN A 114 -33.49 11.89 -0.89
C ASN A 114 -34.98 11.91 -1.29
N GLY A 115 -35.28 12.45 -2.48
CA GLY A 115 -36.63 12.71 -2.96
C GLY A 115 -36.94 14.15 -3.40
N SER A 116 -35.99 15.10 -3.33
CA SER A 116 -36.23 16.46 -3.85
C SER A 116 -36.33 16.44 -5.37
N THR A 117 -37.53 16.66 -5.89
CA THR A 117 -37.81 17.00 -7.29
C THR A 117 -37.52 18.47 -7.58
N ASP A 118 -36.40 19.01 -7.11
CA ASP A 118 -35.85 20.22 -7.71
C ASP A 118 -35.31 19.81 -9.08
N SER A 119 -36.26 19.55 -9.98
CA SER A 119 -36.02 19.44 -11.40
C SER A 119 -35.25 20.68 -11.80
N LEU A 120 -34.12 20.46 -12.48
CA LEU A 120 -33.37 21.49 -13.17
C LEU A 120 -34.34 22.57 -13.68
N ASP A 121 -34.17 23.82 -13.25
CA ASP A 121 -35.03 24.94 -13.66
C ASP A 121 -34.83 25.18 -15.16
N ILE A 122 -35.63 24.47 -15.97
CA ILE A 122 -35.64 24.58 -17.44
C ILE A 122 -36.41 25.83 -17.87
N GLU A 123 -37.27 26.37 -17.02
CA GLU A 123 -38.05 27.59 -17.28
C GLU A 123 -37.14 28.81 -17.46
N ARG A 124 -35.95 28.81 -16.84
CA ARG A 124 -34.90 29.80 -17.10
C ARG A 124 -34.42 29.84 -18.56
N PHE A 125 -34.47 28.70 -19.26
CA PHE A 125 -33.98 28.60 -20.64
C PHE A 125 -35.08 28.82 -21.68
N ASN A 126 -36.34 28.82 -21.26
CA ASN A 126 -37.50 29.08 -22.10
C ASN A 126 -38.02 30.51 -21.85
N ILE A 127 -38.63 31.12 -22.86
CA ILE A 127 -39.38 32.37 -22.70
C ILE A 127 -40.85 31.96 -22.62
N PRO A 128 -41.40 31.70 -21.41
CA PRO A 128 -42.82 31.36 -21.30
C PRO A 128 -43.65 32.57 -21.72
N TYR A 129 -44.64 32.33 -22.56
CA TYR A 129 -45.71 33.29 -22.80
C TYR A 129 -46.68 33.17 -21.62
N PRO A 130 -47.12 34.28 -20.99
CA PRO A 130 -48.03 34.20 -19.85
C PRO A 130 -49.38 33.67 -20.32
N ASP A 131 -49.90 32.63 -19.66
CA ASP A 131 -51.19 32.01 -20.01
C ASP A 131 -52.36 32.95 -19.68
N ASP A 132 -52.28 33.71 -18.58
CA ASP A 132 -53.28 34.69 -18.18
C ASP A 132 -52.90 36.10 -18.63
N HIS A 133 -53.41 36.52 -19.79
CA HIS A 133 -53.11 37.82 -20.39
C HIS A 133 -53.64 39.05 -19.62
N THR A 134 -54.38 38.83 -18.53
CA THR A 134 -55.00 39.90 -17.72
C THR A 134 -54.15 40.25 -16.49
N SER A 135 -53.22 39.38 -16.07
CA SER A 135 -52.40 39.59 -14.87
C SER A 135 -51.14 40.40 -15.20
N LEU A 136 -51.00 41.60 -14.62
CA LEU A 136 -49.83 42.46 -14.83
C LEU A 136 -48.53 41.82 -14.30
N GLU A 137 -48.62 41.09 -13.18
CA GLU A 137 -47.47 40.48 -12.50
C GLU A 137 -46.79 39.40 -13.35
N GLU A 138 -47.58 38.61 -14.08
CA GLU A 138 -47.07 37.56 -14.97
C GLU A 138 -46.33 38.14 -16.18
N TRP A 139 -46.84 39.25 -16.74
CA TRP A 139 -46.17 39.99 -17.82
C TRP A 139 -44.85 40.61 -17.37
N GLU A 140 -44.80 41.17 -16.16
CA GLU A 140 -43.55 41.72 -15.59
C GLU A 140 -42.50 40.62 -15.35
N LYS A 141 -42.94 39.46 -14.84
CA LYS A 141 -42.07 38.28 -14.65
C LYS A 141 -41.53 37.75 -15.98
N ALA A 142 -42.39 37.61 -17.00
CA ALA A 142 -41.99 37.18 -18.34
C ALA A 142 -41.02 38.18 -19.00
N LEU A 143 -41.27 39.48 -18.85
CA LEU A 143 -40.38 40.55 -19.35
C LEU A 143 -39.00 40.50 -18.66
N SER A 144 -38.98 40.31 -17.34
CA SER A 144 -37.73 40.18 -16.56
C SER A 144 -36.93 38.97 -17.01
N ASN A 145 -37.59 37.82 -17.22
CA ASN A 145 -36.96 36.60 -17.75
C ASN A 145 -36.39 36.84 -19.16
N ALA A 146 -37.18 37.46 -20.07
CA ALA A 146 -36.73 37.77 -21.42
C ALA A 146 -35.50 38.69 -21.45
N LYS A 147 -35.44 39.71 -20.57
CA LYS A 147 -34.27 40.59 -20.42
C LYS A 147 -33.04 39.82 -19.92
N SER A 148 -33.21 38.96 -18.92
CA SER A 148 -32.14 38.09 -18.42
C SER A 148 -31.61 37.18 -19.53
N GLN A 149 -32.51 36.58 -20.31
CA GLN A 149 -32.14 35.68 -21.40
C GLN A 149 -31.42 36.41 -22.53
N LEU A 150 -31.81 37.64 -22.87
CA LEU A 150 -31.10 38.46 -23.85
C LEU A 150 -29.64 38.68 -23.44
N GLU A 151 -29.39 39.03 -22.18
CA GLU A 151 -28.03 39.22 -21.67
C GLU A 151 -27.25 37.90 -21.61
N HIS A 152 -27.89 36.78 -21.25
CA HIS A 152 -27.26 35.46 -21.32
C HIS A 152 -26.85 35.09 -22.75
N GLN A 153 -27.70 35.33 -23.76
CA GLN A 153 -27.34 35.08 -25.16
C GLN A 153 -26.21 36.01 -25.61
N ARG A 154 -26.21 37.28 -25.19
CA ARG A 154 -25.11 38.22 -25.46
C ARG A 154 -23.79 37.71 -24.89
N LEU A 155 -23.77 37.29 -23.63
CA LEU A 155 -22.59 36.70 -22.98
C LEU A 155 -22.14 35.42 -23.68
N ARG A 156 -23.08 34.56 -24.07
CA ARG A 156 -22.79 33.34 -24.83
C ARG A 156 -22.10 33.65 -26.16
N LEU A 157 -22.54 34.67 -26.90
CA LEU A 157 -21.89 35.08 -28.14
C LEU A 157 -20.45 35.58 -27.89
N ILE A 158 -20.23 36.36 -26.84
CA ILE A 158 -18.88 36.83 -26.45
C ILE A 158 -17.99 35.64 -26.09
N ASN A 159 -18.51 34.68 -25.32
CA ASN A 159 -17.76 33.48 -24.95
C ASN A 159 -17.46 32.59 -26.16
N LEU A 160 -18.40 32.44 -27.09
CA LEU A 160 -18.20 31.69 -28.33
C LEU A 160 -17.16 32.36 -29.23
N ASP A 161 -17.16 33.69 -29.33
CA ASP A 161 -16.12 34.43 -30.05
C ASP A 161 -14.74 34.24 -29.41
N LEU A 162 -14.65 34.28 -28.08
CA LEU A 162 -13.41 34.04 -27.35
C LEU A 162 -12.89 32.60 -27.54
N ILE A 163 -13.78 31.60 -27.45
CA ILE A 163 -13.45 30.19 -27.68
C ILE A 163 -13.09 29.95 -29.16
N GLY A 164 -13.77 30.60 -30.10
CA GLY A 164 -13.43 30.53 -31.53
C GLY A 164 -12.03 31.06 -31.80
N LYS A 165 -11.63 32.15 -31.14
CA LYS A 165 -10.30 32.77 -31.29
C LYS A 165 -9.18 31.99 -30.60
N HIS A 166 -9.40 31.51 -29.39
CA HIS A 166 -8.32 30.97 -28.55
C HIS A 166 -8.47 29.50 -28.15
N GLY A 167 -9.67 28.93 -28.28
CA GLY A 167 -9.97 27.57 -27.83
C GLY A 167 -9.06 26.52 -28.45
N ALA A 168 -8.94 26.50 -29.79
CA ALA A 168 -8.10 25.51 -30.47
C ALA A 168 -6.62 25.57 -30.04
N ASN A 169 -6.07 26.77 -29.83
CA ASN A 169 -4.69 26.94 -29.40
C ASN A 169 -4.51 26.55 -27.92
N HIS A 170 -5.47 26.90 -27.05
CA HIS A 170 -5.44 26.51 -25.64
C HIS A 170 -5.55 25.00 -25.47
N TRP A 171 -6.43 24.33 -26.22
CA TRP A 171 -6.55 22.87 -26.21
C TRP A 171 -5.27 22.18 -26.66
N LYS A 172 -4.61 22.66 -27.71
CA LYS A 172 -3.31 22.13 -28.14
C LYS A 172 -2.23 22.28 -27.06
N LEU A 173 -2.17 23.44 -26.41
CA LEU A 173 -1.24 23.67 -25.32
C LEU A 173 -1.53 22.76 -24.12
N SER A 174 -2.80 22.59 -23.75
CA SER A 174 -3.22 21.69 -22.68
C SER A 174 -2.79 20.25 -22.98
N ASN A 175 -3.05 19.76 -24.21
CA ASN A 175 -2.60 18.42 -24.62
C ASN A 175 -1.08 18.28 -24.52
N PHE A 176 -0.31 19.26 -24.98
CA PHE A 176 1.15 19.24 -24.86
C PHE A 176 1.62 19.18 -23.40
N LEU A 177 0.99 19.93 -22.50
CA LEU A 177 1.31 19.88 -21.07
C LEU A 177 0.97 18.53 -20.45
N VAL A 178 -0.15 17.93 -20.85
CA VAL A 178 -0.55 16.59 -20.42
C VAL A 178 0.46 15.54 -20.92
N ASP A 179 0.89 15.60 -22.18
CA ASP A 179 1.90 14.70 -22.73
C ASP A 179 3.24 14.79 -21.98
N GLN A 180 3.65 16.01 -21.60
CA GLN A 180 4.82 16.21 -20.76
C GLN A 180 4.68 15.59 -19.38
N GLU A 181 3.50 15.71 -18.77
CA GLU A 181 3.24 15.16 -17.44
C GLU A 181 3.22 13.63 -17.46
N ILE A 182 2.58 13.02 -18.48
CA ILE A 182 2.62 11.57 -18.71
C ILE A 182 4.08 11.10 -18.80
N SER A 183 4.91 11.80 -19.58
CA SER A 183 6.34 11.46 -19.73
C SER A 183 7.13 11.56 -18.41
N LYS A 184 6.73 12.42 -17.48
CA LYS A 184 7.36 12.50 -16.14
C LYS A 184 6.90 11.35 -15.26
N VAL A 185 5.61 11.06 -15.23
CA VAL A 185 5.04 9.95 -14.45
C VAL A 185 5.62 8.62 -14.91
N ASP A 186 5.77 8.40 -16.21
CA ASP A 186 6.38 7.18 -16.76
C ASP A 186 7.83 7.00 -16.28
N LYS A 187 8.60 8.08 -16.20
CA LYS A 187 9.97 8.05 -15.65
C LYS A 187 9.99 7.70 -14.16
N LEU A 188 9.06 8.26 -13.38
CA LEU A 188 8.94 7.93 -11.95
C LEU A 188 8.55 6.46 -11.75
N VAL A 189 7.63 5.95 -12.56
CA VAL A 189 7.24 4.53 -12.54
C VAL A 189 8.42 3.63 -12.88
N ALA A 190 9.23 4.00 -13.89
CA ALA A 190 10.44 3.26 -14.23
C ALA A 190 11.43 3.23 -13.05
N LEU A 191 11.71 4.39 -12.44
CA LEU A 191 12.60 4.47 -11.28
C LEU A 191 12.10 3.62 -10.09
N CYS A 192 10.82 3.70 -9.76
CA CYS A 192 10.25 2.87 -8.69
C CYS A 192 10.33 1.37 -9.01
N LYS A 193 10.15 0.97 -10.27
CA LYS A 193 10.33 -0.42 -10.69
C LYS A 193 11.78 -0.87 -10.52
N ASP A 194 12.74 -0.05 -10.94
CA ASP A 194 14.16 -0.34 -10.79
C ASP A 194 14.53 -0.50 -9.30
N GLU A 195 14.01 0.39 -8.42
CA GLU A 195 14.22 0.28 -6.97
C GLU A 195 13.61 -1.00 -6.37
N ILE A 196 12.40 -1.36 -6.80
CA ILE A 196 11.73 -2.60 -6.40
C ILE A 196 12.56 -3.81 -6.84
N ASP A 197 13.02 -3.80 -8.09
CA ASP A 197 13.82 -4.89 -8.66
C ASP A 197 15.17 -5.02 -7.97
N ASP A 198 15.82 -3.90 -7.61
CA ASP A 198 17.05 -3.90 -6.82
C ASP A 198 16.85 -4.46 -5.41
N VAL A 199 15.76 -4.07 -4.74
CA VAL A 199 15.39 -4.64 -3.43
C VAL A 199 15.14 -6.14 -3.55
N ASN A 200 14.35 -6.56 -4.55
CA ASN A 200 14.03 -7.97 -4.78
C ASN A 200 15.26 -8.78 -5.14
N ARG A 201 16.18 -8.22 -5.94
CA ARG A 201 17.45 -8.85 -6.30
C ARG A 201 18.34 -9.05 -5.08
N ARG A 202 18.47 -8.01 -4.23
CA ARG A 202 19.22 -8.12 -2.96
C ARG A 202 18.59 -9.13 -2.01
N ARG A 203 17.25 -9.12 -1.87
CA ARG A 203 16.51 -10.07 -1.04
C ARG A 203 16.72 -11.50 -1.53
N LYS A 204 16.60 -11.75 -2.83
CA LYS A 204 16.83 -13.07 -3.42
C LYS A 204 18.26 -13.54 -3.17
N ALA A 205 19.26 -12.71 -3.44
CA ALA A 205 20.67 -13.06 -3.22
C ALA A 205 20.94 -13.43 -1.75
N HIS A 206 20.40 -12.65 -0.80
CA HIS A 206 20.55 -12.93 0.62
C HIS A 206 19.85 -14.23 1.04
N GLN A 207 18.60 -14.45 0.60
CA GLN A 207 17.84 -15.65 0.95
C GLN A 207 18.46 -16.91 0.35
N THR A 208 19.00 -16.86 -0.87
CA THR A 208 19.71 -18.00 -1.45
C THR A 208 21.01 -18.30 -0.70
N ASP A 209 21.82 -17.30 -0.35
CA ASP A 209 23.05 -17.52 0.46
C ASP A 209 22.73 -18.13 1.84
N VAL A 210 21.69 -17.64 2.52
CA VAL A 210 21.27 -18.20 3.82
C VAL A 210 20.69 -19.61 3.66
N GLY A 211 19.88 -19.85 2.63
CA GLY A 211 19.30 -21.17 2.34
C GLY A 211 20.36 -22.22 2.00
N ASP A 212 21.39 -21.85 1.24
CA ASP A 212 22.52 -22.72 0.93
C ASP A 212 23.29 -23.09 2.22
N ARG A 213 23.55 -22.11 3.10
CA ARG A 213 24.18 -22.36 4.41
C ARG A 213 23.33 -23.27 5.31
N LEU A 214 22.01 -23.09 5.29
CA LEU A 214 21.09 -23.94 6.06
C LEU A 214 21.14 -25.39 5.56
N THR A 215 21.24 -25.58 4.23
CA THR A 215 21.34 -26.90 3.61
C THR A 215 22.67 -27.57 3.93
N ASP A 216 23.78 -26.82 3.89
CA ASP A 216 25.09 -27.30 4.32
C ASP A 216 25.09 -27.74 5.79
N LEU A 217 24.46 -26.96 6.67
CA LEU A 217 24.32 -27.31 8.08
C LEU A 217 23.44 -28.54 8.29
N ALA A 218 22.32 -28.64 7.56
CA ALA A 218 21.44 -29.81 7.59
C ALA A 218 22.18 -31.07 7.12
N GLN A 219 22.98 -30.99 6.06
CA GLN A 219 23.80 -32.11 5.58
C GLN A 219 24.89 -32.49 6.60
N LYS A 220 25.58 -31.53 7.19
CA LYS A 220 26.56 -31.79 8.27
C LYS A 220 25.90 -32.47 9.45
N TRP A 221 24.73 -32.00 9.86
CA TRP A 221 23.95 -32.61 10.94
C TRP A 221 23.53 -34.05 10.60
N GLN A 222 23.02 -34.28 9.38
CA GLN A 222 22.67 -35.63 8.91
C GLN A 222 23.89 -36.56 8.92
N ASN A 223 25.05 -36.09 8.44
CA ASN A 223 26.29 -36.86 8.47
C ASN A 223 26.75 -37.16 9.90
N LEU A 224 26.63 -36.22 10.82
CA LEU A 224 26.95 -36.43 12.24
C LEU A 224 26.04 -37.49 12.87
N ILE A 225 24.75 -37.49 12.54
CA ILE A 225 23.81 -38.52 12.98
C ILE A 225 24.17 -39.87 12.38
N SER A 226 24.39 -39.94 11.07
CA SER A 226 24.74 -41.20 10.40
C SER A 226 26.06 -41.78 10.90
N THR A 227 27.07 -40.95 11.13
CA THR A 227 28.36 -41.38 11.72
C THR A 227 28.19 -41.83 13.16
N ASN A 228 27.40 -41.13 13.98
CA ASN A 228 27.11 -41.54 15.35
C ASN A 228 26.41 -42.91 15.38
N ILE A 229 25.36 -43.11 14.57
CA ILE A 229 24.67 -44.40 14.45
C ILE A 229 25.64 -45.50 14.00
N SER A 230 26.49 -45.22 12.99
CA SER A 230 27.50 -46.17 12.53
C SER A 230 28.49 -46.53 13.64
N LEU A 231 28.93 -45.56 14.45
CA LEU A 231 29.83 -45.79 15.57
C LEU A 231 29.18 -46.67 16.63
N GLU A 232 27.93 -46.41 16.99
CA GLU A 232 27.18 -47.26 17.94
C GLU A 232 27.07 -48.71 17.44
N ILE A 233 26.76 -48.92 16.15
CA ILE A 233 26.74 -50.26 15.55
C ILE A 233 28.11 -50.93 15.63
N THR A 234 29.18 -50.23 15.29
CA THR A 234 30.54 -50.78 15.38
C THR A 234 30.94 -51.10 16.82
N ASN A 235 30.53 -50.28 17.80
CA ASN A 235 30.80 -50.50 19.22
C ASN A 235 30.10 -51.76 19.72
N ILE A 236 28.84 -51.97 19.33
CA ILE A 236 28.08 -53.18 19.65
C ILE A 236 28.77 -54.41 19.06
N ASN A 237 29.18 -54.35 17.79
CA ASN A 237 29.88 -55.48 17.14
C ASN A 237 31.21 -55.80 17.82
N LEU A 238 32.02 -54.79 18.15
CA LEU A 238 33.29 -54.98 18.87
C LEU A 238 33.08 -55.53 20.28
N LYS A 239 32.02 -55.11 20.99
CA LYS A 239 31.66 -55.68 22.29
C LYS A 239 31.33 -57.17 22.18
N MET A 240 30.55 -57.57 21.18
CA MET A 240 30.24 -58.98 20.93
C MET A 240 31.50 -59.80 20.61
N GLU A 241 32.42 -59.26 19.81
CA GLU A 241 33.69 -59.93 19.49
C GLU A 241 34.60 -60.08 20.72
N VAL A 242 34.69 -59.04 21.56
CA VAL A 242 35.44 -59.10 22.83
C VAL A 242 34.83 -60.13 23.78
N GLU A 243 33.51 -60.17 23.92
CA GLU A 243 32.81 -61.18 24.72
C GLU A 243 33.09 -62.60 24.22
N ALA A 244 33.08 -62.82 22.90
CA ALA A 244 33.41 -64.11 22.31
C ALA A 244 34.87 -64.55 22.59
N LEU A 245 35.83 -63.64 22.42
CA LEU A 245 37.25 -63.90 22.71
C LEU A 245 37.50 -64.14 24.22
N GLN A 246 36.78 -63.43 25.10
CA GLN A 246 36.85 -63.68 26.54
C GLN A 246 36.32 -65.06 26.92
N GLN A 247 35.21 -65.50 26.31
CA GLN A 247 34.68 -66.85 26.49
C GLN A 247 35.70 -67.90 26.01
N GLU A 248 36.30 -67.72 24.84
CA GLU A 248 37.34 -68.62 24.33
C GLU A 248 38.55 -68.69 25.27
N ALA A 249 39.07 -67.54 25.70
CA ALA A 249 40.18 -67.48 26.66
C ALA A 249 39.84 -68.16 28.00
N ALA A 250 38.60 -68.02 28.49
CA ALA A 250 38.14 -68.70 29.69
C ALA A 250 38.10 -70.24 29.51
N THR A 251 37.62 -70.72 28.36
CA THR A 251 37.63 -72.16 28.06
C THR A 251 39.04 -72.73 27.94
N LEU A 252 39.98 -71.96 27.34
CA LEU A 252 41.38 -72.37 27.23
C LEU A 252 42.08 -72.41 28.59
N LYS A 253 41.80 -71.44 29.47
CA LYS A 253 42.31 -71.46 30.85
C LYS A 253 41.81 -72.68 31.61
N GLN A 254 40.51 -73.00 31.52
CA GLN A 254 39.96 -74.21 32.12
C GLN A 254 40.65 -75.48 31.61
N LYS A 255 40.92 -75.58 30.31
CA LYS A 255 41.64 -76.73 29.72
C LYS A 255 43.11 -76.84 30.17
N LEU A 256 43.70 -75.77 30.67
CA LEU A 256 45.11 -75.74 31.10
C LEU A 256 45.25 -76.01 32.61
N GLU A 257 44.18 -75.78 33.37
CA GLU A 257 44.07 -76.13 34.80
C GLU A 257 43.62 -77.59 35.04
N THR A 258 43.09 -78.27 34.03
CA THR A 258 42.79 -79.72 34.02
C THR A 258 43.93 -80.55 33.44
#